data_AF-A0ABD1PYI4-F1
#
_entry.id   AF-A0ABD1PYI4-F1
#
_cell.length_a   1.000
_cell.length_b   1.000
_cell.length_c   1.000
_cell.angle_alpha   90.00
_cell.angle_beta   90.00
_cell.angle_gamma   90.00
#
_symmetry.space_group_name_H-M   'P 1'
#
loop_
_entity.id
_entity.type
_entity.pdbx_description
1 polymer ?
#
loop_
_entity_poly.entity_id
_entity_poly.type
_entity_poly.pdbx_seq_one_letter_code
_entity_poly.pdbx_strand_id
1 'polypeptide(L)'
;MPQIVSLSDRAIVKHVDFLKECGFSSKQVKKMVVGCPQLLALNTDIIKLSYDYFKTTMGRPLDDLIMFPAFFTYGLESTIKPRHKMVAKKGVKCSLAWLLNCSDEKFEERTNYDSMDMEEMEMESSFDFNTLMEPRNDESSNYEDDSDDEYL
;
A
#
# COMPACT_ATOMS: atom_id res chain seq x y z
N MET A 1 -1.35 13.33 27.61
CA MET A 1 -1.16 11.92 28.02
C MET A 1 -1.81 11.02 26.96
N PRO A 2 -1.16 9.93 26.52
CA PRO A 2 -1.78 8.99 25.60
C PRO A 2 -3.03 8.34 26.23
N GLN A 3 -4.16 8.31 25.53
CA GLN A 3 -5.47 7.89 26.08
C GLN A 3 -5.49 6.49 26.71
N ILE A 4 -4.57 5.61 26.30
CA ILE A 4 -4.53 4.23 26.78
C ILE A 4 -4.12 4.08 28.25
N VAL A 5 -3.31 5.01 28.79
CA VAL A 5 -2.87 4.92 30.21
C VAL A 5 -3.98 5.27 31.20
N SER A 6 -5.10 5.83 30.73
CA SER A 6 -6.27 6.18 31.53
C SER A 6 -7.45 5.20 31.36
N LEU A 7 -7.30 4.15 30.56
CA LEU A 7 -8.37 3.17 30.38
C LEU A 7 -8.54 2.32 31.65
N SER A 8 -9.80 2.12 32.06
CA SER A 8 -10.11 1.20 33.16
C SER A 8 -9.86 -0.25 32.73
N ASP A 9 -9.45 -1.10 33.68
CA ASP A 9 -9.26 -2.53 33.45
C ASP A 9 -10.50 -3.19 32.83
N ARG A 10 -11.69 -2.76 33.25
CA ARG A 10 -12.97 -3.24 32.70
C ARG A 10 -13.12 -2.95 31.21
N ALA A 11 -12.72 -1.76 30.77
CA ALA A 11 -12.77 -1.39 29.35
C ALA A 11 -11.80 -2.25 28.54
N ILE A 12 -10.58 -2.47 29.04
CA ILE A 12 -9.57 -3.30 28.38
C ILE A 12 -10.06 -4.75 28.26
N VAL A 13 -10.58 -5.33 29.35
CA VAL A 13 -11.11 -6.70 29.37
C VAL A 13 -12.25 -6.87 28.36
N LYS A 14 -13.19 -5.92 28.27
CA LYS A 14 -14.28 -5.95 27.29
C LYS A 14 -13.76 -6.04 25.84
N HIS A 15 -12.71 -5.29 25.49
CA HIS A 15 -12.13 -5.33 24.14
C HIS A 15 -11.41 -6.65 23.88
N VAL A 16 -10.67 -7.15 24.86
CA VAL A 16 -9.95 -8.42 24.74
C VAL A 16 -10.93 -9.58 24.57
N ASP A 17 -12.02 -9.59 25.33
CA ASP A 17 -13.05 -10.63 25.24
C ASP A 17 -13.80 -10.55 23.91
N PHE A 18 -14.13 -9.35 23.44
CA PHE A 18 -14.69 -9.16 22.11
C PHE A 18 -13.78 -9.72 20.99
N LEU A 19 -12.47 -9.44 21.05
CA LEU A 19 -11.53 -9.99 20.07
C LEU A 19 -11.44 -11.52 20.16
N LYS A 20 -11.57 -12.12 21.35
CA LYS A 20 -11.65 -13.57 21.47
C LYS A 20 -12.94 -14.13 20.85
N GLU A 21 -14.08 -13.46 21.04
CA GLU A 21 -15.35 -13.83 20.40
C GLU A 21 -15.27 -13.75 18.87
N CYS A 22 -14.47 -12.83 18.32
CA CYS A 22 -14.13 -12.78 16.90
C CYS A 22 -13.28 -13.96 16.40
N GLY A 23 -12.86 -14.88 17.29
CA GLY A 23 -12.09 -16.08 16.95
C GLY A 23 -10.58 -15.95 17.09
N PHE A 24 -10.07 -14.87 17.70
CA PHE A 24 -8.64 -14.72 17.96
C PHE A 24 -8.23 -15.43 19.25
N SER A 25 -7.13 -16.20 19.20
CA SER A 25 -6.53 -16.77 20.41
C SER A 25 -5.91 -15.67 21.29
N SER A 26 -5.76 -15.93 22.60
CA SER A 26 -5.11 -14.98 23.52
C SER A 26 -3.71 -14.53 23.06
N LYS A 27 -2.95 -15.41 22.39
CA LYS A 27 -1.63 -15.09 21.83
C LYS A 27 -1.73 -14.12 20.65
N GLN A 28 -2.72 -14.30 19.78
CA GLN A 28 -2.97 -13.42 18.64
C GLN A 28 -3.50 -12.06 19.11
N VAL A 29 -4.45 -12.04 20.06
CA VAL A 29 -4.94 -10.79 20.66
C VAL A 29 -3.80 -10.00 21.30
N LYS A 30 -2.93 -10.67 22.08
CA LYS A 30 -1.73 -10.03 22.65
C LYS A 30 -0.85 -9.42 21.56
N LYS A 31 -0.60 -10.14 20.46
CA LYS A 31 0.20 -9.63 19.34
C LYS A 31 -0.43 -8.38 18.70
N MET A 32 -1.75 -8.41 18.48
CA MET A 32 -2.50 -7.29 17.91
C MET A 32 -2.45 -6.05 18.80
N VAL A 33 -2.71 -6.22 20.10
CA VAL A 33 -2.71 -5.13 21.09
C VAL A 33 -1.31 -4.52 21.26
N VAL A 34 -0.26 -5.34 21.29
CA VAL A 34 1.12 -4.83 21.37
C VAL A 34 1.49 -4.06 20.11
N GLY A 35 1.08 -4.54 18.92
CA GLY A 35 1.36 -3.87 17.65
C GLY A 35 0.51 -2.60 17.41
N CYS A 36 -0.69 -2.54 17.98
CA CYS A 36 -1.63 -1.43 17.83
C CYS A 36 -2.39 -1.22 19.14
N PRO A 37 -1.79 -0.53 20.13
CA PRO A 37 -2.44 -0.32 21.41
C PRO A 37 -3.73 0.49 21.28
N GLN A 38 -3.83 1.39 20.29
CA GLN A 38 -5.03 2.18 20.07
C GLN A 38 -6.29 1.34 19.81
N LEU A 39 -6.16 0.07 19.42
CA LEU A 39 -7.25 -0.88 19.28
C LEU A 39 -8.12 -0.97 20.55
N LEU A 40 -7.52 -0.85 21.73
CA LEU A 40 -8.22 -0.90 23.03
C LEU A 40 -8.98 0.39 23.37
N ALA A 41 -8.72 1.47 22.64
CA ALA A 41 -9.38 2.77 22.84
C ALA A 41 -10.48 3.04 21.81
N LEU A 42 -10.66 2.15 20.84
CA LEU A 42 -11.72 2.28 19.82
C LEU A 42 -13.09 1.95 20.42
N ASN A 43 -14.16 2.34 19.72
CA ASN A 43 -15.50 1.90 20.08
C ASN A 43 -15.70 0.45 19.63
N THR A 44 -16.11 -0.44 20.55
CA THR A 44 -16.41 -1.85 20.26
C THR A 44 -17.41 -2.05 19.12
N ASP A 45 -18.40 -1.16 18.98
CA ASP A 45 -19.40 -1.26 17.92
C ASP A 45 -18.79 -0.98 16.54
N ILE A 46 -17.83 -0.05 16.48
CA ILE A 46 -17.09 0.26 15.25
C ILE A 46 -16.17 -0.91 14.87
N ILE A 47 -15.48 -1.51 15.85
CA ILE A 47 -14.66 -2.71 15.61
C ILE A 47 -15.54 -3.83 15.07
N LYS A 48 -16.72 -4.05 15.66
CA LYS A 48 -17.66 -5.09 15.24
C LYS A 48 -18.14 -4.91 13.81
N LEU A 49 -18.58 -3.71 13.44
CA LEU A 49 -19.00 -3.42 12.06
C LEU A 49 -17.86 -3.65 11.06
N SER A 50 -16.64 -3.24 11.41
CA SER A 50 -15.47 -3.41 10.56
C SER A 50 -15.07 -4.88 10.43
N TYR A 51 -15.14 -5.65 11.52
CA TYR A 51 -14.89 -7.09 11.53
C TYR A 51 -15.92 -7.84 10.68
N ASP A 52 -17.21 -7.52 10.84
CA ASP A 52 -18.29 -8.15 10.08
C ASP A 52 -18.11 -7.91 8.58
N TYR A 53 -17.76 -6.68 8.17
CA TYR A 53 -17.44 -6.39 6.78
C TYR A 53 -16.22 -7.16 6.27
N PHE A 54 -15.15 -7.20 7.06
CA PHE A 54 -13.93 -7.93 6.72
C PHE A 54 -14.21 -9.42 6.48
N LYS A 55 -14.99 -10.06 7.35
CA LYS A 55 -15.27 -11.49 7.28
C LYS A 55 -16.29 -11.83 6.20
N THR A 56 -17.39 -11.08 6.12
CA THR A 56 -18.51 -11.41 5.22
C THR A 56 -18.31 -10.88 3.81
N THR A 57 -17.77 -9.67 3.66
CA THR A 57 -17.71 -8.97 2.37
C THR A 57 -16.33 -9.06 1.73
N MET A 58 -15.24 -8.89 2.50
CA MET A 58 -13.90 -9.05 1.96
C MET A 58 -13.46 -10.52 1.87
N GLY A 59 -14.05 -11.42 2.68
CA GLY A 59 -13.76 -12.85 2.63
C GLY A 59 -12.30 -13.22 2.90
N ARG A 60 -11.60 -12.40 3.70
CA ARG A 60 -10.16 -12.53 3.95
C ARG A 60 -9.84 -13.40 5.18
N PRO A 61 -8.64 -14.00 5.25
CA PRO A 61 -8.21 -14.75 6.42
C PRO A 61 -8.01 -13.83 7.62
N LEU A 62 -8.34 -14.32 8.82
CA LEU A 62 -8.14 -13.57 10.08
C LEU A 62 -6.67 -13.21 10.32
N ASP A 63 -5.73 -13.94 9.72
CA ASP A 63 -4.30 -13.67 9.80
C ASP A 63 -3.93 -12.27 9.28
N ASP A 64 -4.65 -11.75 8.29
CA ASP A 64 -4.43 -10.39 7.79
C ASP A 64 -4.69 -9.33 8.88
N LEU A 65 -5.71 -9.54 9.73
CA LEU A 65 -6.01 -8.64 10.86
C LEU A 65 -4.96 -8.73 11.96
N ILE A 66 -4.30 -9.89 12.10
CA ILE A 66 -3.20 -10.07 13.05
C ILE A 66 -1.92 -9.39 12.53
N MET A 67 -1.68 -9.43 11.22
CA MET A 67 -0.56 -8.73 10.59
C MET A 67 -0.77 -7.21 10.56
N PHE A 68 -2.03 -6.77 10.41
CA PHE A 68 -2.37 -5.36 10.29
C PHE A 68 -3.55 -4.98 11.21
N PRO A 69 -3.35 -4.96 12.55
CA PRO A 69 -4.40 -4.61 13.51
C PRO A 69 -4.86 -3.15 13.42
N ALA A 70 -4.05 -2.28 12.78
CA ALA A 70 -4.45 -0.92 12.44
C ALA A 70 -5.65 -0.86 11.49
N PHE A 71 -6.07 -1.97 10.87
CA PHE A 71 -7.30 -2.04 10.07
C PHE A 71 -8.50 -1.38 10.77
N PHE A 72 -8.68 -1.64 12.06
CA PHE A 72 -9.82 -1.13 12.83
C PHE A 72 -9.80 0.37 13.07
N THR A 73 -8.67 1.04 12.82
CA THR A 73 -8.56 2.50 13.00
C THR A 73 -8.98 3.27 11.76
N TYR A 74 -9.17 2.60 10.62
CA TYR A 74 -9.64 3.23 9.39
C TYR A 74 -11.17 3.30 9.37
N GLY A 75 -11.71 4.36 8.78
CA GLY A 75 -13.15 4.52 8.62
C GLY A 75 -13.73 3.47 7.66
N LEU A 76 -14.73 2.71 8.14
CA LEU A 76 -15.36 1.65 7.37
C LEU A 76 -16.01 2.17 6.08
N GLU A 77 -16.87 3.18 6.21
CA GLU A 77 -17.59 3.77 5.08
C GLU A 77 -16.71 4.70 4.24
N SER A 78 -15.84 5.47 4.89
CA SER A 78 -15.03 6.50 4.23
C SER A 78 -13.86 5.92 3.44
N THR A 79 -13.27 4.81 3.92
CA THR A 79 -11.94 4.37 3.44
C THR A 79 -11.93 2.89 3.09
N ILE A 80 -12.34 2.00 3.99
CA ILE A 80 -12.24 0.55 3.77
C ILE A 80 -13.12 0.10 2.60
N LYS A 81 -14.41 0.44 2.62
CA LYS A 81 -15.38 0.07 1.59
C LYS A 81 -15.04 0.59 0.19
N PRO A 82 -14.77 1.90 -0.04
CA PRO A 82 -14.49 2.40 -1.38
C PRO A 82 -13.23 1.77 -1.97
N ARG A 83 -12.15 1.66 -1.16
CA ARG A 83 -10.90 1.07 -1.62
C ARG A 83 -11.03 -0.41 -1.91
N HIS A 84 -11.72 -1.17 -1.04
CA HIS A 84 -12.01 -2.58 -1.28
C HIS A 84 -12.78 -2.80 -2.58
N LYS A 85 -13.83 -2.01 -2.84
CA LYS A 85 -14.61 -2.09 -4.09
C LYS A 85 -13.76 -1.82 -5.32
N MET A 86 -12.85 -0.84 -5.24
CA MET A 86 -11.95 -0.50 -6.35
C MET A 86 -11.00 -1.66 -6.69
N VAL A 87 -10.30 -2.21 -5.68
CA VAL A 87 -9.38 -3.34 -5.92
C VAL A 87 -10.11 -4.61 -6.36
N ALA A 88 -11.32 -4.85 -5.82
CA ALA A 88 -12.15 -5.98 -6.25
C ALA A 88 -12.59 -5.84 -7.71
N LYS A 89 -12.95 -4.62 -8.15
CA LYS A 89 -13.31 -4.35 -9.56
C LYS A 89 -12.13 -4.57 -10.51
N LYS A 90 -10.92 -4.19 -10.09
CA LYS A 90 -9.68 -4.37 -10.87
C LYS A 90 -9.06 -5.77 -10.73
N GLY A 91 -9.59 -6.64 -9.85
CA GLY A 91 -9.06 -7.99 -9.63
C GLY A 91 -7.73 -8.04 -8.87
N VAL A 92 -7.31 -6.94 -8.23
CA VAL A 92 -5.99 -6.81 -7.60
C VAL A 92 -5.98 -7.47 -6.23
N LYS A 93 -5.08 -8.44 -6.04
CA LYS A 93 -4.79 -9.04 -4.73
C LYS A 93 -3.65 -8.27 -4.05
N CYS A 94 -3.91 -7.74 -2.87
CA CYS A 94 -2.95 -6.92 -2.12
C CYS A 94 -3.02 -7.18 -0.61
N SER A 95 -2.06 -6.68 0.17
CA SER A 95 -2.13 -6.71 1.64
C SER A 95 -3.01 -5.58 2.18
N LEU A 96 -3.51 -5.71 3.43
CA LEU A 96 -4.26 -4.61 4.08
C LEU A 96 -3.42 -3.34 4.23
N ALA A 97 -2.12 -3.47 4.48
CA ALA A 97 -1.21 -2.35 4.55
C ALA A 97 -1.10 -1.65 3.18
N TRP A 98 -0.99 -2.39 2.08
CA TRP A 98 -0.96 -1.80 0.74
C TRP A 98 -2.26 -1.07 0.41
N LEU A 99 -3.41 -1.63 0.83
CA LEU A 99 -4.74 -1.09 0.59
C LEU A 99 -5.01 0.20 1.38
N LEU A 100 -4.60 0.25 2.65
CA LEU A 100 -5.03 1.28 3.60
C LEU A 100 -3.93 2.26 4.01
N ASN A 101 -2.66 1.84 4.01
CA ASN A 101 -1.54 2.65 4.50
C ASN A 101 -0.99 3.62 3.44
N CYS A 102 -1.87 4.40 2.81
CA CYS A 102 -1.52 5.46 1.88
C CYS A 102 -2.63 6.53 1.78
N SER A 103 -2.28 7.72 1.31
CA SER A 103 -3.25 8.77 0.97
C SER A 103 -4.17 8.32 -0.16
N ASP A 104 -5.31 9.02 -0.32
CA ASP A 104 -6.25 8.74 -1.41
C ASP A 104 -5.60 8.93 -2.78
N GLU A 105 -4.83 10.01 -2.96
CA GLU A 105 -4.04 10.28 -4.18
C GLU A 105 -3.09 9.12 -4.53
N LYS A 106 -2.27 8.67 -3.56
CA LYS A 106 -1.36 7.54 -3.77
C LYS A 106 -2.09 6.23 -4.04
N PHE A 107 -3.28 6.06 -3.47
CA PHE A 107 -4.10 4.88 -3.75
C PHE A 107 -4.63 4.92 -5.19
N GLU A 108 -5.13 6.07 -5.63
CA GLU A 108 -5.62 6.26 -6.99
C GLU A 108 -4.53 6.03 -8.03
N GLU A 109 -3.35 6.64 -7.85
CA GLU A 109 -2.16 6.40 -8.69
C GLU A 109 -1.86 4.91 -8.82
N ARG A 110 -1.69 4.19 -7.69
CA ARG A 110 -1.37 2.76 -7.67
C ARG A 110 -2.39 1.93 -8.42
N THR A 111 -3.67 2.28 -8.31
CA THR A 111 -4.71 1.53 -9.01
C THR A 111 -4.78 1.89 -10.49
N ASN A 112 -4.44 3.12 -10.91
CA ASN A 112 -4.47 3.56 -12.30
C ASN A 112 -3.30 3.03 -13.13
N TYR A 113 -2.10 2.92 -12.56
CA TYR A 113 -0.96 2.33 -13.27
C TYR A 113 -1.19 0.86 -13.64
N ASP A 114 -1.97 0.11 -12.84
CA ASP A 114 -2.31 -1.30 -13.11
C ASP A 114 -3.33 -1.47 -14.27
N SER A 115 -3.85 -0.36 -14.81
CA SER A 115 -4.67 -0.34 -16.03
C SER A 115 -3.94 0.17 -17.27
N MET A 116 -2.65 0.51 -17.15
CA MET A 116 -1.82 0.78 -18.31
C MET A 116 -1.33 -0.59 -18.82
N ASP A 117 -2.10 -1.17 -19.74
CA ASP A 117 -1.67 -2.33 -20.49
C ASP A 117 -0.27 -2.09 -21.08
N MET A 118 0.51 -3.16 -21.15
CA MET A 118 1.86 -3.26 -21.72
C MET A 118 2.02 -2.66 -23.13
N GLU A 119 0.92 -2.27 -23.79
CA GLU A 119 0.87 -1.69 -25.13
C GLU A 119 1.52 -0.29 -25.23
N GLU A 120 1.58 0.51 -24.17
CA GLU A 120 2.12 1.88 -24.26
C GLU A 120 3.66 1.93 -24.11
N MET A 121 4.30 0.83 -23.69
CA MET A 121 5.77 0.76 -23.58
C MET A 121 6.45 0.46 -24.93
N GLU A 122 5.69 0.03 -25.95
CA GLU A 122 6.22 -0.22 -27.29
C GLU A 122 6.36 1.06 -28.14
N MET A 123 5.82 2.20 -27.71
CA MET A 123 5.68 3.38 -28.59
C MET A 123 6.81 4.42 -28.51
N GLU A 124 7.81 4.29 -27.64
CA GLU A 124 8.93 5.25 -27.61
C GLU A 124 10.34 4.62 -27.69
N SER A 125 10.46 3.37 -28.16
CA SER A 125 11.75 2.86 -28.65
C SER A 125 11.88 3.09 -30.15
N SER A 126 11.89 4.35 -30.60
CA SER A 126 12.27 4.71 -31.98
C SER A 126 13.78 4.62 -32.24
N PHE A 127 14.47 3.70 -31.55
CA PHE A 127 15.87 3.42 -31.81
C PHE A 127 15.95 2.63 -33.13
N ASP A 128 16.10 3.35 -34.23
CA ASP A 128 16.31 2.76 -35.55
C ASP A 128 17.72 2.14 -35.63
N PHE A 129 17.79 0.83 -35.49
CA PHE A 129 19.04 0.07 -35.60
C PHE A 129 19.69 0.19 -37.00
N ASN A 130 18.92 0.58 -38.01
CA ASN A 130 19.44 0.72 -39.38
C ASN A 130 20.40 1.91 -39.54
N THR A 131 20.34 2.92 -38.66
CA THR A 131 21.29 4.05 -38.67
C THR A 131 22.70 3.63 -38.23
N LEU A 132 22.88 2.46 -37.61
CA LEU A 132 24.19 1.99 -37.14
C LEU A 132 25.02 1.29 -38.24
N MET A 133 24.39 0.85 -39.33
CA MET A 133 25.01 0.03 -40.37
C MET A 133 25.27 0.79 -41.69
N GLU A 134 25.26 2.12 -41.68
CA GLU A 134 25.67 2.88 -42.85
C GLU A 134 27.20 2.79 -43.04
N PRO A 135 27.69 2.40 -44.23
CA PRO A 135 29.12 2.39 -44.50
C PRO A 135 29.65 3.82 -44.41
N ARG A 136 30.65 4.05 -43.57
CA ARG A 136 31.41 5.30 -43.54
C ARG A 136 31.99 5.55 -44.92
N ASN A 137 31.49 6.58 -45.61
CA ASN A 137 32.15 7.12 -46.77
C ASN A 137 33.34 7.95 -46.26
N ASP A 138 34.54 7.43 -46.41
CA ASP A 138 35.79 8.15 -46.13
C ASP A 138 35.93 9.31 -47.12
N GLU A 139 35.68 10.54 -46.67
CA GLU A 139 36.29 11.72 -47.29
C GLU A 139 37.06 12.52 -46.22
N SER A 140 38.36 12.58 -46.46
CA SER A 140 39.39 13.25 -45.69
C SER A 140 39.34 14.77 -45.87
N SER A 141 39.59 15.53 -44.81
CA SER A 141 40.18 16.91 -44.73
C SER A 141 39.54 17.67 -43.55
N ASN A 142 40.18 18.57 -42.81
CA ASN A 142 41.50 19.19 -42.82
C ASN A 142 41.77 19.70 -41.38
N TYR A 143 43.04 19.82 -41.01
CA TYR A 143 43.55 20.34 -39.73
C TYR A 143 43.01 21.73 -39.37
N GLU A 144 42.73 22.00 -38.08
CA GLU A 144 43.30 23.15 -37.34
C GLU A 144 43.55 22.74 -35.88
N ASP A 145 44.80 22.83 -35.49
CA ASP A 145 45.38 22.65 -34.16
C ASP A 145 45.36 24.02 -33.49
N ASP A 146 44.67 24.18 -32.35
CA ASP A 146 44.80 25.37 -31.52
C ASP A 146 45.00 24.95 -30.06
N SER A 147 46.29 24.92 -29.73
CA SER A 147 46.87 24.68 -28.43
C SER A 147 46.97 26.00 -27.68
N ASP A 148 46.13 26.23 -26.68
CA ASP A 148 46.37 27.26 -25.66
C ASP A 148 46.72 26.63 -24.32
N ASP A 149 48.03 26.45 -24.12
CA ASP A 149 48.68 26.44 -22.82
C ASP A 149 48.82 27.89 -22.34
N GLU A 150 48.21 28.26 -21.21
CA GLU A 150 48.65 29.44 -20.44
C GLU A 150 48.94 29.03 -18.99
N TYR A 151 50.23 28.98 -18.65
CA TYR A 151 50.73 28.97 -17.28
C TYR A 151 50.83 30.42 -16.78
N LEU A 152 50.27 30.70 -15.60
CA LEU A 152 50.98 31.30 -14.44
C LEU A 152 50.08 31.29 -13.19
#